data_AF-A0A962KQJ3-F1
#
_entry.id   AF-A0A962KQJ3-F1
#
_cell.length_a   1.000
_cell.length_b   1.000
_cell.length_c   1.000
_cell.angle_alpha   90.00
_cell.angle_beta   90.00
_cell.angle_gamma   90.00
#
_symmetry.space_group_name_H-M   'P 1'
#
loop_
_entity.id
_entity.type
_entity.pdbx_description
1 polymer ?
#
loop_
_entity_poly.entity_id
_entity_poly.type
_entity_poly.pdbx_seq_one_letter_code
_entity_poly.pdbx_strand_id
1 'polypeptide(L)'
;MNAHPPSKSPPVEVLRDGALKATIWENEGENGTYFTTTFARTYQAGDGSLKDSHSFSGSELLRIAELARQAYASVNAFRRDHAPEPEPERSLSDEYRQAL
;
A
#
# COMPACT_ATOMS: atom_id res chain seq x y z
N MET A 1 9.28 -8.95 -15.16
CA MET A 1 8.66 -7.80 -14.46
C MET A 1 9.49 -7.55 -13.22
N ASN A 2 10.30 -6.49 -13.21
CA ASN A 2 11.19 -6.20 -12.10
C ASN A 2 10.41 -5.38 -11.06
N ALA A 3 10.19 -5.95 -9.88
CA ALA A 3 9.64 -5.22 -8.74
C ALA A 3 10.62 -4.09 -8.39
N HIS A 4 10.14 -2.84 -8.36
CA HIS A 4 10.92 -1.75 -7.79
C HIS A 4 11.24 -2.09 -6.32
N PRO A 5 12.48 -1.87 -5.86
CA PRO A 5 12.79 -2.04 -4.45
C PRO A 5 11.89 -1.09 -3.63
N PRO A 6 11.27 -1.53 -2.54
CA PRO A 6 10.48 -0.65 -1.68
C PRO A 6 11.38 0.51 -1.21
N SER A 7 10.79 1.70 -1.08
CA SER A 7 11.45 2.87 -0.49
C SER A 7 12.06 2.51 0.88
N LYS A 8 13.06 3.27 1.37
CA LYS A 8 13.71 3.02 2.68
C LYS A 8 12.75 3.17 3.88
N SER A 9 11.49 3.54 3.63
CA SER A 9 10.46 3.74 4.65
C SER A 9 9.95 2.40 5.17
N PRO A 10 9.58 2.31 6.46
CA PRO A 10 8.88 1.14 6.96
C PRO A 10 7.57 0.92 6.20
N PRO A 11 7.07 -0.32 6.13
CA PRO A 11 5.77 -0.57 5.54
C PRO A 11 4.68 0.16 6.32
N VAL A 12 3.70 0.72 5.61
CA VAL A 12 2.57 1.43 6.24
C VAL A 12 1.59 0.46 6.89
N GLU A 13 1.49 -0.76 6.36
CA GLU A 13 0.67 -1.81 6.94
C GLU A 13 1.19 -3.21 6.56
N VAL A 14 1.03 -4.18 7.46
CA VAL A 14 1.29 -5.60 7.18
C VAL A 14 0.07 -6.42 7.59
N LEU A 15 -0.69 -6.88 6.61
CA LEU A 15 -1.81 -7.80 6.81
C LEU A 15 -1.27 -9.23 6.87
N ARG A 16 -1.84 -10.08 7.74
CA ARG A 16 -1.36 -11.45 7.94
C ARG A 16 -2.49 -12.46 7.96
N ASP A 17 -2.20 -13.63 7.39
CA ASP A 17 -2.99 -14.84 7.56
C ASP A 17 -2.02 -16.01 7.84
N GLY A 18 -1.79 -16.27 9.12
CA GLY A 18 -0.76 -17.20 9.58
C GLY A 18 0.64 -16.82 9.07
N ALA A 19 1.29 -17.74 8.35
CA ALA A 19 2.59 -17.52 7.74
C ALA A 19 2.56 -16.59 6.52
N LEU A 20 1.38 -16.36 5.93
CA LEU A 20 1.22 -15.48 4.78
C LEU A 20 1.09 -14.02 5.22
N LYS A 21 1.61 -13.10 4.43
CA LYS A 21 1.48 -11.66 4.65
C LYS A 21 1.30 -10.90 3.35
N ALA A 22 0.60 -9.78 3.42
CA ALA A 22 0.59 -8.71 2.45
C ALA A 22 1.18 -7.45 3.11
N THR A 23 2.34 -7.04 2.64
CA THR A 23 3.05 -5.84 3.13
C THR A 23 2.74 -4.68 2.19
N ILE A 24 2.16 -3.61 2.70
CA ILE A 24 1.85 -2.39 1.95
C ILE A 24 2.93 -1.34 2.22
N TRP A 25 3.42 -0.73 1.15
CA TRP A 25 4.46 0.29 1.20
C TRP A 25 3.94 1.59 0.59
N GLU A 26 4.24 2.69 1.26
CA GLU A 26 4.08 4.03 0.70
C GLU A 26 5.37 4.46 0.00
N ASN A 27 5.21 5.07 -1.16
CA ASN A 27 6.31 5.54 -1.98
C ASN A 27 5.97 6.92 -2.53
N GLU A 28 7.01 7.72 -2.70
CA GLU A 28 6.92 9.02 -3.38
C GLU A 28 7.37 8.85 -4.84
N GLY A 29 6.67 9.51 -5.75
CA GLY A 29 7.02 9.56 -7.17
C GLY A 29 6.74 10.94 -7.76
N GLU A 30 7.13 11.15 -9.01
CA GLU A 30 6.96 12.43 -9.71
C GLU A 30 5.50 12.91 -9.76
N ASN A 31 4.55 11.97 -9.77
CA ASN A 31 3.10 12.25 -9.81
C ASN A 31 2.42 12.16 -8.44
N GLY A 32 3.19 12.22 -7.35
CA GLY A 32 2.71 12.11 -5.98
C GLY A 32 2.83 10.72 -5.37
N THR A 33 2.25 10.57 -4.18
CA THR A 33 2.32 9.34 -3.37
C THR A 33 1.60 8.19 -4.05
N TYR A 34 2.23 7.01 -4.05
CA TYR A 34 1.63 5.77 -4.51
C TYR A 34 1.96 4.61 -3.58
N PHE A 35 1.07 3.61 -3.58
CA PHE A 35 1.17 2.46 -2.70
C PHE A 35 1.45 1.19 -3.51
N THR A 36 2.33 0.35 -2.98
CA THR A 36 2.61 -0.97 -3.53
C THR A 36 2.32 -2.05 -2.49
N THR A 37 2.09 -3.28 -2.93
CA THR A 37 1.85 -4.42 -2.03
C THR A 37 2.72 -5.59 -2.41
N THR A 38 3.40 -6.19 -1.43
CA THR A 38 4.21 -7.40 -1.60
C THR A 38 3.61 -8.54 -0.79
N PHE A 39 3.37 -9.68 -1.44
CA PHE A 39 2.93 -10.90 -0.77
C PHE A 39 4.12 -11.80 -0.48
N ALA A 40 4.12 -12.43 0.69
CA ALA A 40 5.14 -13.38 1.08
C ALA A 40 4.60 -14.43 2.05
N ARG A 41 5.25 -15.59 2.08
CA ARG A 41 5.14 -16.58 3.15
C ARG A 41 6.41 -16.57 3.98
N THR A 42 6.28 -16.29 5.27
CA THR A 42 7.40 -16.38 6.22
C THR A 42 7.55 -17.81 6.72
N TYR A 43 8.78 -18.33 6.73
CA TYR A 43 9.12 -19.65 7.25
C TYR A 43 10.45 -19.60 7.99
N GLN A 44 10.70 -20.58 8.85
CA GLN A 44 11.99 -20.73 9.52
C GLN A 44 12.92 -21.59 8.66
N ALA A 45 14.09 -21.05 8.32
CA ALA A 45 15.14 -21.77 7.62
C ALA A 45 15.88 -22.73 8.57
N GLY A 46 16.70 -23.62 8.01
CA GLY A 46 17.43 -24.63 8.80
C GLY A 46 18.44 -24.05 9.81
N ASP A 47 18.88 -22.81 9.62
CA ASP A 47 19.73 -22.06 10.55
C ASP A 47 18.94 -21.34 11.67
N GLY A 48 17.62 -21.53 11.71
CA GLY A 48 16.73 -20.89 12.66
C GLY A 48 16.29 -19.46 12.27
N SER A 49 16.84 -18.89 11.20
CA SER A 49 16.46 -17.56 10.70
C SER A 49 15.08 -17.57 10.06
N LEU A 50 14.31 -16.49 10.22
CA LEU A 50 13.07 -16.30 9.47
C LEU A 50 13.37 -15.78 8.08
N LYS A 51 12.82 -16.42 7.06
CA LYS A 51 12.94 -16.05 5.65
C LYS A 51 11.57 -15.95 5.00
N ASP A 52 11.51 -15.18 3.93
CA ASP A 52 10.30 -15.04 3.12
C ASP A 52 10.43 -15.81 1.79
N SER A 53 9.32 -16.37 1.33
CA SER A 53 9.16 -16.95 0.01
C SER A 53 8.01 -16.26 -0.73
N HIS A 54 8.14 -16.17 -2.06
CA HIS A 54 7.10 -15.63 -2.96
C HIS A 54 6.45 -16.72 -3.81
N SER A 55 6.63 -17.99 -3.43
CA SER A 55 5.99 -19.14 -4.07
C SER A 55 4.91 -19.70 -3.15
N PHE A 56 3.69 -19.80 -3.68
CA PHE A 56 2.51 -20.23 -2.96
C PHE A 56 2.00 -21.57 -3.50
N SER A 57 1.60 -22.44 -2.59
CA SER A 57 0.95 -23.71 -2.90
C SER A 57 -0.53 -23.50 -3.23
N GLY A 58 -1.18 -24.51 -3.82
CA GLY A 58 -2.59 -24.43 -4.20
C GLY A 58 -3.54 -24.10 -3.03
N SER A 59 -3.25 -24.62 -1.83
CA SER A 59 -4.05 -24.37 -0.62
C SER A 59 -3.89 -22.94 -0.07
N GLU A 60 -2.86 -22.21 -0.50
CA GLU A 60 -2.59 -20.84 -0.06
C GLU A 60 -3.24 -19.80 -0.98
N LEU A 61 -3.65 -20.18 -2.20
CA LEU A 61 -4.12 -19.23 -3.21
C LEU A 61 -5.36 -18.45 -2.77
N LEU A 62 -6.33 -19.10 -2.13
CA LEU A 62 -7.53 -18.41 -1.64
C LEU A 62 -7.23 -17.45 -0.48
N ARG A 63 -6.24 -17.79 0.35
CA ARG A 63 -5.79 -16.93 1.45
C ARG A 63 -5.02 -15.72 0.93
N ILE A 64 -4.21 -15.91 -0.12
CA ILE A 64 -3.57 -14.80 -0.85
C ILE A 64 -4.63 -13.92 -1.51
N ALA A 65 -5.66 -14.49 -2.13
CA ALA A 65 -6.74 -13.72 -2.73
C ALA A 65 -7.47 -12.85 -1.68
N GLU A 66 -7.72 -13.41 -0.49
CA GLU A 66 -8.33 -12.67 0.60
C GLU A 66 -7.41 -11.57 1.15
N LEU A 67 -6.12 -11.85 1.33
CA LEU A 67 -5.13 -10.82 1.68
C LEU A 67 -5.06 -9.72 0.63
N ALA A 68 -5.17 -10.06 -0.66
CA ALA A 68 -5.18 -9.09 -1.75
C ALA A 68 -6.43 -8.22 -1.72
N ARG A 69 -7.60 -8.79 -1.41
CA ARG A 69 -8.85 -8.05 -1.24
C ARG A 69 -8.74 -7.04 -0.09
N GLN A 70 -8.18 -7.47 1.05
CA GLN A 70 -7.96 -6.58 2.20
C GLN A 70 -6.95 -5.48 1.87
N ALA A 71 -5.82 -5.83 1.25
CA ALA A 71 -4.81 -4.85 0.86
C ALA A 71 -5.36 -3.81 -0.13
N TYR A 72 -6.22 -4.22 -1.06
CA TYR A 72 -6.92 -3.30 -1.96
C TYR A 72 -7.79 -2.29 -1.18
N ALA A 73 -8.52 -2.75 -0.18
CA ALA A 73 -9.33 -1.87 0.67
C ALA A 73 -8.46 -0.88 1.47
N SER A 74 -7.36 -1.36 2.07
CA SER A 74 -6.39 -0.53 2.79
C SER A 74 -5.75 0.53 1.88
N VAL A 75 -5.26 0.14 0.70
CA VAL A 75 -4.68 1.07 -0.27
C VAL A 75 -5.67 2.16 -0.69
N ASN A 76 -6.93 1.81 -0.90
CA ASN A 76 -7.96 2.81 -1.22
C ASN A 76 -8.24 3.75 -0.04
N ALA A 77 -8.11 3.28 1.20
CA ALA A 77 -8.19 4.15 2.37
C ALA A 77 -7.00 5.13 2.41
N PHE A 78 -5.77 4.62 2.29
CA PHE A 78 -4.57 5.47 2.28
C PHE A 78 -4.61 6.51 1.15
N ARG A 79 -5.10 6.14 -0.04
CA ARG A 79 -5.27 7.08 -1.16
C ARG A 79 -6.27 8.21 -0.87
N ARG A 80 -7.32 7.95 -0.09
CA ARG A 80 -8.26 9.02 0.31
C ARG A 80 -7.61 9.97 1.31
N ASP A 81 -6.81 9.43 2.23
CA ASP A 81 -6.11 10.23 3.23
C ASP A 81 -4.96 11.05 2.62
N HIS A 82 -4.40 10.58 1.50
CA HIS A 82 -3.38 11.27 0.70
C HIS A 82 -3.95 12.01 -0.53
N ALA A 83 -5.29 12.07 -0.67
CA ALA A 83 -5.86 12.87 -1.72
C ALA A 83 -5.43 14.33 -1.45
N PRO A 84 -4.91 15.06 -2.46
CA PRO A 84 -4.63 16.47 -2.27
C PRO A 84 -5.93 17.11 -1.78
N GLU A 85 -5.85 17.92 -0.72
CA GLU A 85 -6.99 18.73 -0.31
C GLU A 85 -7.52 19.43 -1.56
N PRO A 86 -8.86 19.47 -1.78
CA PRO A 86 -9.40 20.22 -2.89
C PRO A 86 -8.83 21.62 -2.78
N GLU A 87 -8.01 22.03 -3.77
CA GLU A 87 -7.51 23.39 -3.89
C GLU A 87 -8.68 24.30 -3.56
N PRO A 88 -8.58 25.15 -2.51
CA PRO A 88 -9.70 25.97 -2.11
C PRO A 88 -10.14 26.70 -3.35
N GLU A 89 -11.35 26.38 -3.86
CA GLU A 89 -11.92 27.02 -5.03
C GLU A 89 -11.66 28.49 -4.82
N ARG A 90 -10.75 29.09 -5.61
CA ARG A 90 -10.37 30.50 -5.49
C ARG A 90 -11.67 31.23 -5.30
N SER A 91 -11.90 31.70 -4.08
CA SER A 91 -13.26 32.01 -3.69
C SER A 91 -13.68 33.12 -4.63
N LEU A 92 -14.61 32.82 -5.55
CA LEU A 92 -15.22 33.83 -6.40
C LEU A 92 -15.86 34.91 -5.51
N SER A 93 -16.04 34.62 -4.21
CA SER A 93 -16.47 35.55 -3.17
C SER A 93 -15.47 36.65 -2.84
N ASP A 94 -14.16 36.46 -3.02
CA ASP A 94 -13.17 37.51 -2.79
C ASP A 94 -13.03 38.43 -4.01
N GLU A 95 -13.10 37.86 -5.23
CA GLU A 95 -13.15 38.64 -6.46
C GLU A 95 -14.46 39.44 -6.60
N TYR A 96 -15.61 38.93 -6.13
CA TYR A 96 -16.87 39.67 -6.18
C TYR A 96 -16.99 40.79 -5.14
N ARG A 97 -16.27 40.67 -3.99
CA ARG A 97 -16.25 41.71 -2.95
C ARG A 97 -15.37 42.91 -3.31
N GLN A 98 -14.44 42.75 -4.24
CA GLN A 98 -13.57 43.84 -4.73
C GLN A 98 -14.09 44.52 -6.00
N ALA A 99 -15.22 44.05 -6.55
CA ALA A 99 -15.86 44.60 -7.74
C ALA A 99 -17.10 45.49 -7.45
N LEU A 100 -17.36 45.82 -6.18
CA LEU A 100 -18.40 46.74 -5.72
C LEU A 100 -17.78 47.87 -4.88
#